data_AF-X0YMP2-F1
#
_entry.id   AF-X0YMP2-F1
#
_cell.length_a   1.000
_cell.length_b   1.000
_cell.length_c   1.000
_cell.angle_alpha   90.00
_cell.angle_beta   90.00
_cell.angle_gamma   90.00
#
_symmetry.space_group_name_H-M   'P 1'
#
loop_
_entity.id
_entity.type
_entity.pdbx_description
1 polymer ?
#
loop_
_entity_poly.entity_id
_entity_poly.type
_entity_poly.pdbx_seq_one_letter_code
_entity_poly.pdbx_strand_id
1 'polypeptide(L)'
;RALLATSATRNVFPIFEYSIGGPAWTVFNPTDGTTGFTQSGIIEWDSADLAGWASVVVNGANHFYIRIQRTRNNIGTIPIEDTIRILEPTLYYWNEDGDILAASVTAAGLADSTQTQYTVATYGAGGVLDSVAGVGNATEVLTSNGAGAEPTWQAGGGGGLAWSVEAGAGVAAAVDSGYIANRGGGVTFTIPTTAAVGSIIRFCSILGLSTIAQNAAESIVFGAFTTTVGVGGSLVATNVGDTIEIVCTVAD
;
A
#
# COMPACT_ATOMS: atom_id res chain seq x y z
N ARG A 1 28.75 -14.77 -22.76
CA ARG A 1 28.50 -14.50 -24.20
C ARG A 1 29.60 -15.11 -25.05
N ALA A 2 29.22 -15.88 -26.07
CA ALA A 2 30.13 -16.40 -27.09
C ALA A 2 30.15 -15.46 -28.31
N LEU A 3 31.32 -14.94 -28.66
CA LEU A 3 31.57 -14.20 -29.89
C LEU A 3 32.29 -15.12 -30.88
N LEU A 4 31.75 -15.20 -32.10
CA LEU A 4 32.29 -16.06 -33.15
C LEU A 4 33.03 -15.22 -34.18
N ALA A 5 34.30 -15.56 -34.42
CA ALA A 5 35.08 -15.03 -35.54
C ALA A 5 34.55 -15.54 -36.87
N THR A 6 34.06 -16.77 -36.89
CA THR A 6 33.36 -17.36 -38.04
C THR A 6 32.15 -18.12 -37.53
N SER A 7 30.98 -17.83 -38.10
CA SER A 7 29.75 -18.53 -37.75
C SER A 7 29.59 -19.80 -38.57
N ALA A 8 28.95 -20.81 -37.99
CA ALA A 8 28.60 -22.03 -38.72
C ALA A 8 27.51 -21.74 -39.76
N THR A 9 27.68 -22.29 -40.97
CA THR A 9 26.65 -22.22 -42.03
C THR A 9 25.31 -22.86 -41.62
N ARG A 10 25.32 -23.79 -40.66
CA ARG A 10 24.13 -24.48 -40.13
C ARG A 10 24.38 -24.86 -38.67
N ASN A 11 23.30 -25.04 -37.92
CA ASN A 11 23.35 -25.47 -36.52
C ASN A 11 24.24 -26.71 -36.37
N VAL A 12 25.21 -26.65 -35.47
CA VAL A 12 26.21 -27.71 -35.27
C VAL A 12 25.76 -28.83 -34.32
N PHE A 13 24.53 -28.70 -33.81
CA PHE A 13 23.93 -29.54 -32.77
C PHE A 13 24.89 -29.73 -31.58
N PRO A 14 25.18 -28.64 -30.85
CA PRO A 14 26.07 -28.71 -29.70
C PRO A 14 25.45 -29.55 -28.57
N ILE A 15 26.24 -30.45 -28.00
CA ILE A 15 25.96 -31.08 -26.71
C ILE A 15 26.83 -30.38 -25.67
N PHE A 16 26.20 -29.86 -24.61
CA PHE A 16 26.88 -29.20 -23.52
C PHE A 16 27.06 -30.17 -22.36
N GLU A 17 28.27 -30.24 -21.82
CA GLU A 17 28.61 -31.13 -20.71
C GLU A 17 29.47 -30.42 -19.68
N TYR A 18 29.30 -30.74 -18.41
CA TYR A 18 30.16 -30.26 -17.33
C TYR A 18 30.90 -31.43 -16.67
N SER A 19 32.09 -31.14 -16.12
CA SER A 19 32.92 -32.14 -15.44
C SER A 19 32.36 -32.48 -14.05
N ILE A 20 32.27 -33.77 -13.73
CA ILE A 20 31.92 -34.25 -12.39
C ILE A 20 33.15 -34.74 -11.60
N GLY A 21 34.34 -34.33 -12.04
CA GLY A 21 35.62 -34.75 -11.47
C GLY A 21 36.22 -35.96 -12.20
N GLY A 22 37.55 -36.01 -12.25
CA GLY A 22 38.27 -37.07 -12.98
C GLY A 22 37.92 -37.08 -14.48
N PRO A 23 37.72 -38.26 -15.11
CA PRO A 23 37.43 -38.37 -16.56
C PRO A 23 35.94 -38.24 -16.92
N ALA A 24 35.05 -38.08 -15.96
CA ALA A 24 33.61 -38.19 -16.17
C ALA A 24 32.93 -36.84 -16.47
N TRP A 25 31.88 -36.89 -17.29
CA TRP A 25 31.14 -35.74 -17.79
C TRP A 25 29.64 -36.01 -17.74
N THR A 26 28.86 -34.98 -17.45
CA THR A 26 27.40 -35.04 -17.42
C THR A 26 26.83 -33.98 -18.36
N VAL A 27 25.80 -34.35 -19.13
CA VAL A 27 25.10 -33.44 -20.05
C VAL A 27 24.21 -32.47 -19.27
N PHE A 28 24.15 -31.22 -19.72
CA PHE A 28 23.17 -30.24 -19.28
C PHE A 28 22.60 -29.46 -20.47
N ASN A 29 21.51 -28.73 -20.26
CA ASN A 29 20.74 -28.09 -21.32
C ASN A 29 20.66 -26.57 -21.13
N PRO A 30 21.74 -25.82 -21.43
CA PRO A 30 21.70 -24.36 -21.33
C PRO A 30 20.72 -23.77 -22.35
N THR A 31 20.23 -22.56 -22.06
CA THR A 31 19.59 -21.70 -23.04
C THR A 31 20.66 -21.19 -24.03
N ASP A 32 20.60 -21.68 -25.26
CA ASP A 32 21.57 -21.35 -26.32
C ASP A 32 21.06 -20.26 -27.28
N GLY A 33 21.43 -19.01 -27.02
CA GLY A 33 21.18 -17.86 -27.90
C GLY A 33 22.09 -17.80 -29.14
N THR A 34 23.03 -18.73 -29.32
CA THR A 34 23.88 -18.82 -30.53
C THR A 34 23.20 -19.55 -31.69
N THR A 35 22.02 -20.14 -31.44
CA THR A 35 21.28 -20.98 -32.41
C THR A 35 22.15 -22.12 -32.95
N GLY A 36 22.89 -22.79 -32.06
CA GLY A 36 23.85 -23.84 -32.42
C GLY A 36 25.04 -23.31 -33.20
N PHE A 37 25.63 -22.21 -32.71
CA PHE A 37 26.83 -21.55 -33.26
C PHE A 37 26.70 -21.00 -34.70
N THR A 38 25.48 -20.74 -35.17
CA THR A 38 25.25 -20.03 -36.45
C THR A 38 25.32 -18.51 -36.32
N GLN A 39 25.36 -18.01 -35.08
CA GLN A 39 25.55 -16.60 -34.76
C GLN A 39 26.24 -16.45 -33.40
N SER A 40 26.81 -15.27 -33.14
CA SER A 40 27.23 -14.93 -31.78
C SER A 40 26.02 -14.79 -30.86
N GLY A 41 26.15 -15.15 -29.58
CA GLY A 41 25.00 -15.19 -28.68
C GLY A 41 25.36 -15.38 -27.22
N ILE A 42 24.36 -15.30 -26.36
CA ILE A 42 24.47 -15.64 -24.94
C ILE A 42 24.15 -17.12 -24.79
N ILE A 43 24.96 -17.83 -24.01
CA ILE A 43 24.69 -19.18 -23.55
C ILE A 43 24.54 -19.04 -22.04
N GLU A 44 23.38 -19.42 -21.52
CA GLU A 44 22.98 -19.20 -20.13
C GLU A 44 22.50 -20.51 -19.52
N TRP A 45 22.79 -20.71 -18.24
CA TRP A 45 22.36 -21.87 -17.47
C TRP A 45 22.19 -21.46 -16.02
N ASP A 46 21.32 -22.14 -15.28
CA ASP A 46 21.30 -22.03 -13.83
C ASP A 46 22.45 -22.86 -13.25
N SER A 47 23.08 -22.35 -12.19
CA SER A 47 24.00 -23.13 -11.37
C SER A 47 23.38 -24.43 -10.83
N ALA A 48 22.06 -24.46 -10.59
CA ALA A 48 21.32 -25.64 -10.14
C ALA A 48 21.29 -26.77 -11.18
N ASP A 49 21.34 -26.44 -12.49
CA ASP A 49 21.44 -27.43 -13.58
C ASP A 49 22.78 -28.18 -13.57
N LEU A 50 23.75 -27.67 -12.80
CA LEU A 50 25.08 -28.23 -12.63
C LEU A 50 25.26 -28.90 -11.27
N ALA A 51 24.23 -29.58 -10.75
CA ALA A 51 24.16 -30.15 -9.39
C ALA A 51 25.29 -31.13 -8.98
N GLY A 52 26.18 -31.52 -9.90
CA GLY A 52 27.36 -32.35 -9.63
C GLY A 52 28.69 -31.74 -10.09
N TRP A 53 28.73 -30.45 -10.41
CA TRP A 53 29.91 -29.82 -10.99
C TRP A 53 31.06 -29.83 -10.00
N ALA A 54 32.12 -30.55 -10.35
CA ALA A 54 33.27 -30.71 -9.49
C ALA A 54 34.52 -30.12 -10.14
N SER A 55 35.37 -29.52 -9.30
CA SER A 55 36.67 -29.02 -9.75
C SER A 55 37.64 -30.16 -10.00
N VAL A 56 38.51 -29.98 -10.97
CA VAL A 56 39.70 -30.81 -11.20
C VAL A 56 40.94 -29.97 -10.87
N VAL A 57 41.88 -30.53 -10.12
CA VAL A 57 43.14 -29.87 -9.80
C VAL A 57 44.06 -29.95 -11.02
N VAL A 58 44.40 -28.80 -11.59
CA VAL A 58 45.37 -28.68 -12.68
C VAL A 58 46.41 -27.64 -12.27
N ASN A 59 47.68 -28.01 -12.30
CA ASN A 59 48.80 -27.14 -11.91
C ASN A 59 48.63 -26.47 -10.53
N GLY A 60 48.00 -27.17 -9.58
CA GLY A 60 47.81 -26.69 -8.21
C GLY A 60 46.62 -25.75 -8.01
N ALA A 61 45.80 -25.51 -9.03
CA ALA A 61 44.56 -24.74 -8.92
C ALA A 61 43.33 -25.61 -9.20
N ASN A 62 42.22 -25.28 -8.56
CA ASN A 62 40.92 -25.90 -8.83
C ASN A 62 40.31 -25.27 -10.09
N HIS A 63 40.10 -26.08 -11.11
CA HIS A 63 39.46 -25.67 -12.35
C HIS A 63 38.12 -26.37 -12.53
N PHE A 64 37.12 -25.60 -12.91
CA PHE A 64 35.83 -26.13 -13.33
C PHE A 64 35.74 -26.12 -14.85
N TYR A 65 35.25 -27.21 -15.42
CA TYR A 65 35.22 -27.38 -16.87
C TYR A 65 33.80 -27.58 -17.37
N ILE A 66 33.50 -26.87 -18.46
CA ILE A 66 32.39 -27.14 -19.36
C ILE A 66 33.02 -27.43 -20.72
N ARG A 67 32.50 -28.45 -21.41
CA ARG A 67 32.86 -28.75 -22.79
C ARG A 67 31.62 -28.70 -23.67
N ILE A 68 31.86 -28.42 -24.94
CA ILE A 68 30.83 -28.33 -25.96
C ILE A 68 31.23 -29.26 -27.09
N GLN A 69 30.43 -30.29 -27.32
CA GLN A 69 30.67 -31.25 -28.39
C GLN A 69 29.81 -30.92 -29.60
N ARG A 70 30.47 -30.74 -30.74
CA ARG A 70 29.77 -30.70 -32.03
C ARG A 70 29.41 -32.11 -32.46
N THR A 71 28.14 -32.36 -32.76
CA THR A 71 27.68 -33.65 -33.29
C THR A 71 27.50 -33.65 -34.81
N ARG A 72 27.36 -32.49 -35.45
CA ARG A 72 27.31 -32.35 -36.91
C ARG A 72 28.66 -31.92 -37.48
N ASN A 73 29.38 -32.84 -38.12
CA ASN A 73 30.73 -32.58 -38.63
C ASN A 73 30.82 -32.14 -40.11
N ASN A 74 29.81 -32.41 -40.93
CA ASN A 74 29.84 -32.05 -42.35
C ASN A 74 29.05 -30.75 -42.61
N ILE A 75 29.70 -29.61 -42.39
CA ILE A 75 29.15 -28.25 -42.58
C ILE A 75 30.10 -27.41 -43.42
N GLY A 76 29.57 -26.46 -44.20
CA GLY A 76 30.36 -25.67 -45.16
C GLY A 76 31.37 -24.74 -44.49
N THR A 77 30.94 -24.02 -43.45
CA THR A 77 31.83 -23.29 -42.55
C THR A 77 31.73 -23.87 -41.15
N ILE A 78 32.88 -24.12 -40.55
CA ILE A 78 32.98 -24.50 -39.14
C ILE A 78 32.94 -23.23 -38.27
N PRO A 79 32.26 -23.26 -37.11
CA PRO A 79 32.31 -22.13 -36.20
C PRO A 79 33.72 -22.02 -35.62
N ILE A 80 34.21 -20.79 -35.51
CA ILE A 80 35.46 -20.44 -34.84
C ILE A 80 35.12 -19.41 -33.78
N GLU A 81 35.41 -19.72 -32.53
CA GLU A 81 35.31 -18.77 -31.43
C GLU A 81 36.35 -17.66 -31.58
N ASP A 82 35.94 -16.43 -31.31
CA ASP A 82 36.86 -15.30 -31.14
C ASP A 82 37.10 -15.07 -29.65
N THR A 83 36.03 -14.78 -28.91
CA THR A 83 36.12 -14.53 -27.47
C THR A 83 34.92 -15.15 -26.75
N ILE A 84 35.20 -15.86 -25.66
CA ILE A 84 34.19 -16.26 -24.68
C ILE A 84 34.31 -15.33 -23.47
N ARG A 85 33.27 -14.54 -23.21
CA ARG A 85 33.20 -13.65 -22.04
C ARG A 85 32.25 -14.22 -21.00
N ILE A 86 32.74 -14.39 -19.78
CA ILE A 86 31.92 -14.55 -18.58
C ILE A 86 31.58 -13.13 -18.13
N LEU A 87 30.30 -12.76 -18.13
CA LEU A 87 29.87 -11.47 -17.59
C LEU A 87 29.58 -11.63 -16.10
N GLU A 88 29.93 -10.62 -15.31
CA GLU A 88 29.48 -10.46 -13.90
C GLU A 88 27.95 -10.28 -13.82
N PRO A 89 27.33 -10.59 -12.67
CA PRO A 89 25.97 -11.12 -12.59
C PRO A 89 24.87 -10.21 -13.17
N THR A 90 23.86 -10.89 -13.70
CA THR A 90 22.62 -10.32 -14.21
C THR A 90 21.84 -9.70 -13.05
N LEU A 91 21.58 -8.40 -13.12
CA LEU A 91 20.81 -7.64 -12.11
C LEU A 91 19.32 -8.04 -12.06
N TYR A 92 18.89 -8.87 -13.02
CA TYR A 92 17.54 -9.43 -13.13
C TYR A 92 17.55 -10.77 -13.87
N TYR A 93 16.58 -11.64 -13.64
CA TYR A 93 16.32 -12.84 -14.45
C TYR A 93 14.82 -13.09 -14.57
N TRP A 94 14.41 -13.84 -15.61
CA TRP A 94 13.05 -14.35 -15.75
C TRP A 94 12.93 -15.72 -15.08
N ASN A 95 11.95 -15.94 -14.20
CA ASN A 95 11.69 -17.26 -13.62
C ASN A 95 10.89 -18.15 -14.59
N GLU A 96 10.67 -19.41 -14.22
CA GLU A 96 9.92 -20.38 -15.03
C GLU A 96 8.43 -20.03 -15.21
N ASP A 97 7.89 -19.18 -14.33
CA ASP A 97 6.52 -18.66 -14.38
C ASP A 97 6.38 -17.42 -15.28
N GLY A 98 7.50 -16.89 -15.79
CA GLY A 98 7.53 -15.70 -16.63
C GLY A 98 7.53 -14.38 -15.86
N ASP A 99 7.89 -14.38 -14.58
CA ASP A 99 8.11 -13.18 -13.78
C ASP A 99 9.55 -12.69 -13.87
N ILE A 100 9.76 -11.37 -13.74
CA ILE A 100 11.09 -10.78 -13.59
C ILE A 100 11.44 -10.69 -12.12
N LEU A 101 12.51 -11.36 -11.69
CA LEU A 101 13.15 -11.11 -10.40
C LEU A 101 14.34 -10.18 -10.59
N ALA A 102 14.38 -9.06 -9.87
CA ALA A 102 15.46 -8.08 -9.92
C ALA A 102 15.89 -7.64 -8.52
N ALA A 103 17.18 -7.37 -8.32
CA ALA A 103 17.71 -6.92 -7.03
C ALA A 103 17.23 -5.52 -6.65
N SER A 104 17.06 -4.64 -7.64
CA SER A 104 16.38 -3.36 -7.50
C SER A 104 15.73 -2.97 -8.83
N VAL A 105 14.59 -2.29 -8.75
CA VAL A 105 13.90 -1.74 -9.91
C VAL A 105 13.83 -0.23 -9.72
N THR A 106 14.55 0.52 -10.57
CA THR A 106 14.28 1.94 -10.75
C THR A 106 13.40 2.09 -11.98
N ALA A 107 12.10 2.19 -11.76
CA ALA A 107 11.15 2.46 -12.83
C ALA A 107 11.18 3.95 -13.16
N ALA A 108 11.84 4.30 -14.26
CA ALA A 108 11.76 5.64 -14.83
C ALA A 108 10.37 5.82 -15.45
N GLY A 109 9.45 6.36 -14.65
CA GLY A 109 8.04 6.43 -15.00
C GLY A 109 7.35 5.08 -14.81
N LEU A 110 6.85 4.83 -13.61
CA LEU A 110 5.60 4.06 -13.44
C LEU A 110 4.41 4.87 -14.00
N ALA A 111 4.64 5.55 -15.12
CA ALA A 111 3.86 6.65 -15.62
C ALA A 111 2.57 6.09 -16.19
N ASP A 112 1.55 5.97 -15.34
CA ASP A 112 0.35 6.66 -15.75
C ASP A 112 0.68 8.16 -15.80
N SER A 113 0.50 8.76 -16.97
CA SER A 113 0.74 10.17 -17.25
C SER A 113 -0.05 11.15 -16.37
N THR A 114 -0.92 10.63 -15.50
CA THR A 114 -1.75 11.33 -14.53
C THR A 114 -1.08 11.53 -13.16
N GLN A 115 0.04 10.84 -12.88
CA GLN A 115 0.68 10.86 -11.56
C GLN A 115 1.52 12.13 -11.31
N THR A 116 1.20 12.84 -10.24
CA THR A 116 1.96 14.02 -9.77
C THR A 116 2.97 13.63 -8.67
N GLN A 117 3.97 14.48 -8.44
CA GLN A 117 4.91 14.30 -7.33
C GLN A 117 4.15 14.11 -6.01
N TYR A 118 4.51 13.08 -5.24
CA TYR A 118 3.89 12.70 -3.96
C TYR A 118 2.50 12.04 -4.03
N THR A 119 2.03 11.65 -5.21
CA THR A 119 0.79 10.85 -5.31
C THR A 119 0.90 9.53 -4.54
N VAL A 120 -0.25 9.04 -4.07
CA VAL A 120 -0.37 7.77 -3.36
C VAL A 120 -0.79 6.70 -4.36
N ALA A 121 0.03 5.66 -4.51
CA ALA A 121 -0.30 4.49 -5.31
C ALA A 121 -1.25 3.56 -4.54
N THR A 122 -2.23 3.01 -5.26
CA THR A 122 -3.22 2.05 -4.77
C THR A 122 -3.29 0.85 -5.72
N TYR A 123 -4.06 -0.17 -5.36
CA TYR A 123 -4.49 -1.18 -6.33
C TYR A 123 -5.92 -0.85 -6.74
N GLY A 124 -6.10 -0.57 -8.03
CA GLY A 124 -7.40 -0.27 -8.62
C GLY A 124 -8.26 -1.52 -8.84
N ALA A 125 -9.42 -1.33 -9.45
CA ALA A 125 -10.28 -2.44 -9.84
C ALA A 125 -9.53 -3.41 -10.78
N GLY A 126 -9.56 -4.70 -10.47
CA GLY A 126 -8.87 -5.72 -11.26
C GLY A 126 -7.42 -6.01 -10.85
N GLY A 127 -6.94 -5.45 -9.74
CA GLY A 127 -5.61 -5.76 -9.19
C GLY A 127 -4.46 -5.08 -9.93
N VAL A 128 -4.78 -4.07 -10.74
CA VAL A 128 -3.79 -3.24 -11.44
C VAL A 128 -3.33 -2.13 -10.51
N LEU A 129 -2.04 -1.77 -10.58
CA LEU A 129 -1.54 -0.61 -9.86
C LEU A 129 -2.22 0.66 -10.39
N ASP A 130 -2.73 1.46 -9.47
CA ASP A 130 -3.48 2.68 -9.74
C ASP A 130 -2.96 3.81 -8.85
N SER A 131 -3.47 5.02 -9.02
CA SER A 131 -3.13 6.15 -8.15
C SER A 131 -4.36 6.93 -7.74
N VAL A 132 -4.36 7.38 -6.49
CA VAL A 132 -5.34 8.36 -6.04
C VAL A 132 -5.15 9.64 -6.84
N ALA A 133 -6.25 10.20 -7.37
CA ALA A 133 -6.21 11.45 -8.11
C ALA A 133 -5.62 12.59 -7.26
N GLY A 134 -4.41 13.03 -7.61
CA GLY A 134 -3.70 14.12 -6.94
C GLY A 134 -3.20 13.80 -5.53
N VAL A 135 -2.70 14.82 -4.83
CA VAL A 135 -2.02 14.71 -3.52
C VAL A 135 -2.83 15.23 -2.32
N GLY A 136 -4.08 15.60 -2.56
CA GLY A 136 -4.93 16.25 -1.56
C GLY A 136 -4.44 17.63 -1.15
N ASN A 137 -5.20 18.27 -0.26
CA ASN A 137 -4.91 19.57 0.35
C ASN A 137 -4.59 19.42 1.85
N ALA A 138 -4.04 20.47 2.47
CA ALA A 138 -3.56 20.47 3.86
C ALA A 138 -4.60 20.14 4.95
N THR A 139 -5.88 20.02 4.60
CA THR A 139 -6.99 19.69 5.51
C THR A 139 -7.74 18.43 5.09
N GLU A 140 -7.23 17.69 4.11
CA GLU A 140 -7.85 16.49 3.61
C GLU A 140 -7.16 15.25 4.18
N VAL A 141 -7.94 14.19 4.34
CA VAL A 141 -7.49 12.86 4.74
C VAL A 141 -7.83 11.88 3.62
N LEU A 142 -6.93 10.94 3.37
CA LEU A 142 -7.20 9.87 2.42
C LEU A 142 -8.17 8.88 3.08
N THR A 143 -9.37 8.78 2.53
CA THR A 143 -10.42 7.94 3.08
C THR A 143 -10.67 6.75 2.17
N SER A 144 -10.74 5.56 2.77
CA SER A 144 -11.20 4.37 2.08
C SER A 144 -12.69 4.49 1.77
N ASN A 145 -13.06 4.32 0.50
CA ASN A 145 -14.46 4.34 0.06
C ASN A 145 -15.12 2.95 0.07
N GLY A 146 -14.45 1.96 0.68
CA GLY A 146 -14.90 0.57 0.70
C GLY A 146 -14.48 -0.22 -0.53
N ALA A 147 -14.83 -1.51 -0.54
CA ALA A 147 -14.45 -2.41 -1.61
C ALA A 147 -15.04 -1.99 -2.96
N GLY A 148 -14.21 -1.98 -4.01
CA GLY A 148 -14.64 -1.66 -5.38
C GLY A 148 -14.67 -0.16 -5.71
N ALA A 149 -14.25 0.71 -4.79
CA ALA A 149 -14.09 2.14 -5.02
C ALA A 149 -12.68 2.58 -4.65
N GLU A 150 -12.06 3.43 -5.48
CA GLU A 150 -10.77 4.05 -5.17
C GLU A 150 -10.90 4.95 -3.93
N PRO A 151 -9.89 4.99 -3.05
CA PRO A 151 -9.81 5.98 -1.98
C PRO A 151 -9.84 7.41 -2.53
N THR A 152 -10.40 8.35 -1.76
CA THR A 152 -10.43 9.77 -2.14
C THR A 152 -9.94 10.66 -1.01
N TRP A 153 -9.36 11.80 -1.39
CA TRP A 153 -9.12 12.90 -0.45
C TRP A 153 -10.45 13.52 -0.04
N GLN A 154 -10.73 13.50 1.26
CA GLN A 154 -11.95 14.03 1.84
C GLN A 154 -11.57 15.01 2.93
N ALA A 155 -12.41 16.02 3.20
CA ALA A 155 -12.18 16.91 4.32
C ALA A 155 -11.97 16.09 5.60
N GLY A 156 -10.85 16.32 6.29
CA GLY A 156 -10.61 15.72 7.59
C GLY A 156 -11.71 16.19 8.52
N GLY A 157 -12.67 15.31 8.82
CA GLY A 157 -13.66 15.57 9.85
C GLY A 157 -12.90 15.82 11.15
N GLY A 158 -12.81 17.08 11.55
CA GLY A 158 -12.17 17.43 12.81
C GLY A 158 -12.88 16.67 13.91
N GLY A 159 -12.16 15.77 14.60
CA GLY A 159 -12.73 15.07 15.74
C GLY A 159 -13.18 16.10 16.79
N GLY A 160 -14.40 15.95 17.29
CA GLY A 160 -14.95 16.80 18.34
C GLY A 160 -16.31 17.39 17.98
N LEU A 161 -16.88 18.14 18.93
CA LEU A 161 -18.16 18.80 18.79
C LEU A 161 -18.01 20.10 17.96
N ALA A 162 -18.96 20.38 17.08
CA ALA A 162 -19.07 21.71 16.47
C ALA A 162 -19.60 22.70 17.52
N TRP A 163 -18.86 23.80 17.76
CA TRP A 163 -19.19 24.76 18.81
C TRP A 163 -19.87 26.03 18.28
N SER A 164 -20.97 26.46 18.90
CA SER A 164 -21.62 27.76 18.64
C SER A 164 -21.71 28.63 19.89
N VAL A 165 -21.72 29.95 19.70
CA VAL A 165 -21.91 30.95 20.77
C VAL A 165 -23.33 31.49 20.68
N GLU A 166 -24.09 31.31 21.75
CA GLU A 166 -25.51 31.61 21.78
C GLU A 166 -25.83 32.78 22.68
N ALA A 167 -26.49 33.79 22.11
CA ALA A 167 -26.99 34.96 22.83
C ALA A 167 -28.52 35.03 22.91
N GLY A 168 -29.23 34.06 22.30
CA GLY A 168 -30.68 33.92 22.38
C GLY A 168 -31.14 33.47 23.77
N ALA A 169 -32.38 33.78 24.14
CA ALA A 169 -32.94 33.31 25.42
C ALA A 169 -33.26 31.81 25.41
N GLY A 170 -33.58 31.26 24.23
CA GLY A 170 -33.88 29.85 24.00
C GLY A 170 -33.24 29.37 22.70
N VAL A 171 -32.64 28.19 22.74
CA VAL A 171 -31.95 27.54 21.62
C VAL A 171 -32.34 26.06 21.60
N ALA A 172 -32.67 25.51 20.43
CA ALA A 172 -32.81 24.08 20.25
C ALA A 172 -31.42 23.47 20.02
N ALA A 173 -30.99 22.58 20.89
CA ALA A 173 -29.72 21.89 20.75
C ALA A 173 -29.84 20.74 19.73
N ALA A 174 -28.73 20.43 19.08
CA ALA A 174 -28.56 19.30 18.19
C ALA A 174 -27.61 18.28 18.82
N VAL A 175 -27.74 17.01 18.43
CA VAL A 175 -26.78 15.96 18.79
C VAL A 175 -25.38 16.31 18.30
N ASP A 176 -24.35 15.83 19.02
CA ASP A 176 -22.94 15.97 18.68
C ASP A 176 -22.48 17.42 18.45
N SER A 177 -23.07 18.34 19.23
CA SER A 177 -22.82 19.78 19.19
C SER A 177 -22.40 20.35 20.55
N GLY A 178 -21.68 21.47 20.51
CA GLY A 178 -21.25 22.24 21.67
C GLY A 178 -21.85 23.64 21.65
N TYR A 179 -22.29 24.14 22.81
CA TYR A 179 -22.94 25.44 22.93
C TYR A 179 -22.30 26.29 24.02
N ILE A 180 -22.14 27.58 23.75
CA ILE A 180 -21.56 28.56 24.68
C ILE A 180 -22.62 29.62 25.00
N ALA A 181 -23.15 29.62 26.22
CA ALA A 181 -24.16 30.57 26.69
C ALA A 181 -23.55 31.94 26.98
N ASN A 182 -23.81 32.89 26.08
CA ASN A 182 -23.29 34.26 26.11
C ASN A 182 -24.41 35.30 26.27
N ARG A 183 -25.33 35.06 27.20
CA ARG A 183 -26.43 35.97 27.55
C ARG A 183 -26.47 36.17 29.06
N GLY A 184 -26.43 37.42 29.53
CA GLY A 184 -26.42 37.73 30.98
C GLY A 184 -27.67 37.23 31.73
N GLY A 185 -28.80 37.07 31.06
CA GLY A 185 -30.00 36.44 31.62
C GLY A 185 -30.04 34.91 31.53
N GLY A 186 -28.94 34.26 31.16
CA GLY A 186 -28.86 32.83 30.87
C GLY A 186 -29.42 32.44 29.50
N VAL A 187 -29.13 31.21 29.06
CA VAL A 187 -29.65 30.61 27.83
C VAL A 187 -30.32 29.30 28.18
N THR A 188 -31.54 29.08 27.67
CA THR A 188 -32.22 27.78 27.77
C THR A 188 -31.96 26.95 26.53
N PHE A 189 -31.28 25.81 26.67
CA PHE A 189 -31.04 24.85 25.61
C PHE A 189 -32.03 23.71 25.73
N THR A 190 -32.89 23.53 24.73
CA THR A 190 -33.81 22.38 24.68
C THR A 190 -33.08 21.23 23.99
N ILE A 191 -32.91 20.10 24.66
CA ILE A 191 -32.25 18.92 24.07
C ILE A 191 -33.11 18.32 22.95
N PRO A 192 -32.53 17.56 22.01
CA PRO A 192 -33.28 16.91 20.94
C PRO A 192 -34.29 15.89 21.48
N THR A 193 -35.48 15.81 20.85
CA THR A 193 -36.43 14.71 21.10
C THR A 193 -35.92 13.35 20.66
N THR A 194 -34.88 13.34 19.81
CA THR A 194 -34.31 12.12 19.27
C THR A 194 -32.79 12.09 19.30
N ALA A 195 -32.20 11.03 19.87
CA ALA A 195 -30.75 10.82 19.90
C ALA A 195 -30.39 9.33 19.98
N ALA A 196 -29.38 8.92 19.20
CA ALA A 196 -28.82 7.57 19.34
C ALA A 196 -28.06 7.44 20.68
N VAL A 197 -28.05 6.23 21.25
CA VAL A 197 -27.24 5.95 22.44
C VAL A 197 -25.78 6.31 22.14
N GLY A 198 -25.18 7.10 23.02
CA GLY A 198 -23.80 7.58 22.90
C GLY A 198 -23.64 8.96 22.25
N SER A 199 -24.68 9.55 21.66
CA SER A 199 -24.63 10.95 21.22
C SER A 199 -24.33 11.88 22.39
N ILE A 200 -23.50 12.91 22.15
CA ILE A 200 -23.01 13.82 23.18
C ILE A 200 -23.45 15.25 22.88
N ILE A 201 -23.83 16.00 23.91
CA ILE A 201 -24.03 17.46 23.80
C ILE A 201 -23.31 18.14 24.97
N ARG A 202 -22.61 19.24 24.69
CA ARG A 202 -21.87 19.99 25.72
C ARG A 202 -22.34 21.45 25.78
N PHE A 203 -22.50 21.97 26.98
CA PHE A 203 -22.96 23.33 27.25
C PHE A 203 -21.96 24.04 28.17
N CYS A 204 -21.52 25.23 27.81
CA CYS A 204 -20.59 26.05 28.58
C CYS A 204 -21.23 27.40 28.91
N SER A 205 -21.22 27.79 30.18
CA SER A 205 -21.79 29.06 30.64
C SER A 205 -20.70 30.13 30.72
N ILE A 206 -20.73 31.18 29.90
CA ILE A 206 -19.66 32.22 29.93
C ILE A 206 -20.13 33.61 30.39
N LEU A 207 -21.41 33.92 30.24
CA LEU A 207 -21.98 35.21 30.67
C LEU A 207 -23.19 35.02 31.59
N GLY A 208 -24.06 34.08 31.27
CA GLY A 208 -25.14 33.63 32.14
C GLY A 208 -25.23 32.12 32.15
N LEU A 209 -26.09 31.58 33.00
CA LEU A 209 -26.20 30.16 33.23
C LEU A 209 -26.83 29.44 32.04
N SER A 210 -26.31 28.26 31.72
CA SER A 210 -26.95 27.31 30.81
C SER A 210 -28.07 26.58 31.56
N THR A 211 -29.29 26.68 31.06
CA THR A 211 -30.43 25.87 31.51
C THR A 211 -30.70 24.82 30.45
N ILE A 212 -30.59 23.54 30.80
CA ILE A 212 -30.86 22.42 29.90
C ILE A 212 -32.31 21.99 30.15
N ALA A 213 -33.16 22.31 29.18
CA ALA A 213 -34.56 21.92 29.16
C ALA A 213 -34.72 20.60 28.42
N GLN A 214 -35.59 19.74 28.95
CA GLN A 214 -35.94 18.45 28.35
C GLN A 214 -37.35 18.49 27.75
N ASN A 215 -37.62 17.62 26.78
CA ASN A 215 -38.92 17.45 26.16
C ASN A 215 -39.83 16.51 26.95
N ALA A 216 -41.02 16.25 26.41
CA ALA A 216 -41.88 15.18 26.90
C ALA A 216 -41.14 13.83 26.87
N ALA A 217 -41.40 12.98 27.86
CA ALA A 217 -40.81 11.64 28.02
C ALA A 217 -39.29 11.57 28.25
N GLU A 218 -38.60 12.70 28.33
CA GLU A 218 -37.17 12.74 28.68
C GLU A 218 -36.96 12.99 30.17
N SER A 219 -35.79 12.58 30.67
CA SER A 219 -35.25 12.97 31.98
C SER A 219 -33.73 13.09 31.90
N ILE A 220 -33.16 13.94 32.73
CA ILE A 220 -31.72 14.19 32.83
C ILE A 220 -31.24 13.64 34.17
N VAL A 221 -30.24 12.76 34.12
CA VAL A 221 -29.54 12.25 35.31
C VAL A 221 -28.22 13.00 35.45
N PHE A 222 -28.01 13.67 36.58
CA PHE A 222 -26.78 14.42 36.86
C PHE A 222 -26.32 14.19 38.30
N GLY A 223 -25.17 13.55 38.47
CA GLY A 223 -24.71 13.10 39.78
C GLY A 223 -25.72 12.16 40.44
N ALA A 224 -26.21 12.52 41.63
CA ALA A 224 -27.24 11.77 42.36
C ALA A 224 -28.68 12.27 42.10
N PHE A 225 -28.85 13.23 41.18
CA PHE A 225 -30.14 13.85 40.90
C PHE A 225 -30.71 13.36 39.56
N THR A 226 -32.04 13.25 39.50
CA THR A 226 -32.78 12.98 38.27
C THR A 226 -33.91 14.00 38.18
N THR A 227 -34.03 14.66 37.03
CA THR A 227 -35.12 15.60 36.79
C THR A 227 -36.46 14.87 36.68
N THR A 228 -37.56 15.54 37.01
CA THR A 228 -38.92 15.01 36.78
C THR A 228 -39.13 14.77 35.29
N VAL A 229 -39.55 13.57 34.88
CA VAL A 229 -39.79 13.23 33.47
C VAL A 229 -40.74 14.23 32.79
N GLY A 230 -40.40 14.65 31.57
CA GLY A 230 -41.22 15.52 30.73
C GLY A 230 -40.86 17.01 30.81
N VAL A 231 -41.66 17.87 30.17
CA VAL A 231 -41.36 19.32 29.95
C VAL A 231 -41.19 20.17 31.22
N GLY A 232 -41.53 19.63 32.39
CA GLY A 232 -41.36 20.31 33.68
C GLY A 232 -39.98 20.12 34.32
N GLY A 233 -39.16 19.19 33.82
CA GLY A 233 -37.81 18.94 34.33
C GLY A 233 -36.74 19.75 33.59
N SER A 234 -35.73 20.21 34.32
CA SER A 234 -34.56 20.87 33.75
C SER A 234 -33.33 20.71 34.65
N LEU A 235 -32.15 20.86 34.05
CA LEU A 235 -30.87 20.95 34.76
C LEU A 235 -30.28 22.34 34.52
N VAL A 236 -29.92 23.06 35.58
CA VAL A 236 -29.34 24.40 35.48
C VAL A 236 -27.91 24.37 35.98
N ALA A 237 -26.99 24.98 35.23
CA ALA A 237 -25.64 25.25 35.70
C ALA A 237 -25.66 26.03 37.03
N THR A 238 -24.72 25.76 37.92
CA THR A 238 -24.70 26.43 39.23
C THR A 238 -23.97 27.76 39.14
N ASN A 239 -22.90 27.83 38.34
CA ASN A 239 -22.06 29.01 38.19
C ASN A 239 -21.80 29.34 36.73
N VAL A 240 -21.50 30.62 36.48
CA VAL A 240 -20.84 31.02 35.23
C VAL A 240 -19.43 30.42 35.25
N GLY A 241 -19.03 29.82 34.14
CA GLY A 241 -17.84 29.00 33.98
C GLY A 241 -18.13 27.50 33.94
N ASP A 242 -19.30 27.06 34.43
CA ASP A 242 -19.66 25.64 34.41
C ASP A 242 -19.78 25.12 32.97
N THR A 243 -19.22 23.93 32.76
CA THR A 243 -19.41 23.15 31.54
C THR A 243 -20.12 21.85 31.89
N ILE A 244 -21.26 21.60 31.26
CA ILE A 244 -22.07 20.39 31.44
C ILE A 244 -22.00 19.58 30.15
N GLU A 245 -21.66 18.30 30.27
CA GLU A 245 -21.77 17.32 29.20
C GLU A 245 -22.89 16.34 29.52
N ILE A 246 -23.76 16.10 28.55
CA ILE A 246 -24.78 15.06 28.61
C ILE A 246 -24.55 14.03 27.52
N VAL A 247 -24.86 12.78 27.83
CA VAL A 247 -24.75 11.65 26.91
C VAL A 247 -26.10 10.96 26.85
N CYS A 248 -26.58 10.64 25.65
CA CYS A 248 -27.79 9.83 25.50
C CYS A 248 -27.51 8.40 25.96
N THR A 249 -28.21 7.94 27.01
CA THR A 249 -28.08 6.58 27.57
C THR A 249 -29.23 5.66 27.20
N VAL A 250 -30.33 6.21 26.68
CA VAL A 250 -31.52 5.49 26.22
C VAL A 250 -31.97 6.16 24.93
N ALA A 251 -31.89 5.43 23.81
CA ALA A 251 -32.43 5.91 22.54
C ALA A 251 -33.95 5.81 22.50
N ASP A 252 -34.53 6.63 21.65
CA ASP A 252 -35.94 6.75 21.31
C ASP A 252 -36.28 6.21 19.91
#